data_AF-A0A966Y7M4-F1
#
_entry.id   AF-A0A966Y7M4-F1
#
_cell.length_a   1.000
_cell.length_b   1.000
_cell.length_c   1.000
_cell.angle_alpha   90.00
_cell.angle_beta   90.00
_cell.angle_gamma   90.00
#
_symmetry.space_group_name_H-M   'P 1'
#
loop_
_entity.id
_entity.type
_entity.pdbx_description
1 polymer ?
#
loop_
_entity_poly.entity_id
_entity_poly.type
_entity_poly.pdbx_seq_one_letter_code
_entity_poly.pdbx_strand_id
1 'polypeptide(L)'
;DALLEELSYLSAELARLMAGTRYRMSASRAYAQLCHDRVAELDVVAVRGFQTRIDFTERRLTPALRTCESFSARLEDLSQRAAWTSSLLTTRVDTALSRQNRDLLDSMNRRSDLQLRLQQTVEGLSVVAISYYAIGLVGYVVKSVHAEYSAIKPEVVTGALAVPVVLLVWFFISRLRRRLHDR
;
A
#
# COMPACT_ATOMS: atom_id res chain seq x y z
N ASP A 1 -0.68 -15.55 -3.16
CA ASP A 1 0.14 -16.42 -2.30
C ASP A 1 0.70 -17.62 -3.04
N ALA A 2 -0.13 -18.51 -3.61
CA ALA A 2 0.35 -19.69 -4.35
C ALA A 2 1.44 -19.41 -5.41
N LEU A 3 1.30 -18.34 -6.20
CA LEU A 3 2.26 -18.00 -7.25
C LEU A 3 3.59 -17.44 -6.70
N LEU A 4 3.54 -16.73 -5.57
CA LEU A 4 4.74 -16.25 -4.87
C LEU A 4 5.51 -17.42 -4.24
N GLU A 5 4.77 -18.38 -3.69
CA GLU A 5 5.33 -19.60 -3.12
C GLU A 5 5.98 -20.49 -4.20
N GLU A 6 5.30 -20.69 -5.33
CA GLU A 6 5.85 -21.41 -6.48
C GLU A 6 7.14 -20.74 -7.02
N LEU A 7 7.13 -19.41 -7.15
CA LEU A 7 8.29 -18.65 -7.61
C LEU A 7 9.45 -18.71 -6.61
N SER A 8 9.16 -18.66 -5.30
CA SER A 8 10.15 -18.82 -4.24
C SER A 8 10.78 -20.22 -4.28
N TYR A 9 9.95 -21.25 -4.47
CA TYR A 9 10.42 -22.64 -4.64
C TYR A 9 11.33 -22.78 -5.85
N LEU A 10 10.92 -22.28 -7.02
CA LEU A 10 11.71 -22.30 -8.25
C LEU A 10 13.04 -21.53 -8.08
N SER A 11 13.00 -20.38 -7.41
CA SER A 11 14.21 -19.58 -7.14
C SER A 11 15.19 -20.33 -6.23
N ALA A 12 14.69 -20.99 -5.19
CA ALA A 12 15.51 -21.82 -4.31
C ALA A 12 16.12 -23.02 -5.06
N GLU A 13 15.34 -23.65 -5.94
CA GLU A 13 15.82 -24.77 -6.76
C GLU A 13 16.91 -24.34 -7.75
N LEU A 14 16.74 -23.18 -8.40
CA LEU A 14 17.77 -22.58 -9.25
C LEU A 14 19.04 -22.27 -8.47
N ALA A 15 18.92 -21.66 -7.29
CA ALA A 15 20.07 -21.36 -6.43
C ALA A 15 20.81 -22.63 -6.00
N ARG A 16 20.08 -23.70 -5.68
CA ARG A 16 20.64 -25.02 -5.35
C ARG A 16 21.40 -25.62 -6.53
N LEU A 17 20.81 -25.61 -7.74
CA LEU A 17 21.45 -26.11 -8.95
C LEU A 17 22.70 -25.31 -9.31
N MET A 18 22.64 -23.98 -9.21
CA MET A 18 23.79 -23.10 -9.43
C MET A 18 24.91 -23.41 -8.44
N ALA A 19 24.60 -23.46 -7.14
CA ALA A 19 25.59 -23.78 -6.10
C ALA A 19 26.24 -25.16 -6.31
N GLY A 20 25.44 -26.17 -6.66
CA GLY A 20 25.92 -27.54 -6.88
C GLY A 20 26.75 -27.73 -8.16
N THR A 21 26.56 -26.89 -9.18
CA THR A 21 27.22 -27.07 -10.50
C THR A 21 28.33 -26.06 -10.79
N ARG A 22 28.32 -24.89 -10.14
CA ARG A 22 29.24 -23.78 -10.43
C ARG A 22 30.71 -24.16 -10.43
N TYR A 23 31.16 -24.89 -9.41
CA TYR A 23 32.56 -25.33 -9.32
C TYR A 23 32.96 -26.21 -10.50
N ARG A 24 32.12 -27.21 -10.85
CA ARG A 24 32.39 -28.12 -11.97
C ARG A 24 32.39 -27.39 -13.30
N MET A 25 31.44 -26.48 -13.53
CA MET A 25 31.40 -25.71 -14.78
C MET A 25 32.61 -24.78 -14.92
N SER A 26 33.03 -24.13 -13.83
CA SER A 26 34.23 -23.30 -13.81
C SER A 26 35.50 -24.12 -14.04
N ALA A 27 35.61 -25.27 -13.39
CA ALA A 27 36.74 -26.18 -13.55
C ALA A 27 36.82 -26.75 -14.97
N SER A 28 35.70 -27.18 -15.57
CA SER A 28 35.65 -27.65 -16.96
C SER A 28 36.12 -26.57 -17.94
N ARG A 29 35.74 -25.31 -17.72
CA ARG A 29 36.17 -24.18 -18.55
C ARG A 29 37.67 -23.91 -18.42
N ALA A 30 38.18 -23.89 -17.19
CA ALA A 30 39.61 -23.69 -16.94
C ALA A 30 40.45 -24.83 -17.54
N TYR A 31 39.99 -26.08 -17.40
CA TYR A 31 40.69 -27.24 -17.95
C TYR A 31 40.69 -27.25 -19.47
N ALA A 32 39.59 -26.84 -20.09
CA ALA A 32 39.54 -26.66 -21.53
C ALA A 32 40.49 -25.59 -22.04
N GLN A 33 40.56 -24.45 -21.36
CA GLN A 33 41.52 -23.40 -21.70
C GLN A 33 42.95 -23.95 -21.64
N LEU A 34 43.30 -24.67 -20.57
CA LEU A 34 44.59 -25.34 -20.46
C LEU A 34 44.85 -26.32 -21.61
N CYS A 35 43.87 -27.13 -22.00
CA CYS A 35 43.99 -28.04 -23.14
C CYS A 35 44.25 -27.26 -24.44
N HIS A 36 43.54 -26.16 -24.69
CA HIS A 36 43.75 -25.32 -25.86
C HIS A 36 45.15 -24.71 -25.87
N ASP A 37 45.60 -24.15 -24.76
CA ASP A 37 46.93 -23.54 -24.62
C ASP A 37 48.03 -24.58 -24.87
N ARG A 38 47.92 -25.78 -24.27
CA ARG A 38 48.90 -26.86 -24.45
C ARG A 38 48.94 -27.40 -25.87
N VAL A 39 47.79 -27.50 -26.53
CA VAL A 39 47.73 -27.98 -27.92
C VAL A 39 48.32 -26.93 -28.88
N ALA A 40 48.17 -25.65 -28.57
CA ALA A 40 48.78 -24.56 -29.33
C ALA A 40 50.32 -24.49 -29.17
N GLU A 41 50.84 -24.79 -27.97
CA GLU A 41 52.29 -24.83 -27.70
C GLU A 41 53.06 -25.93 -28.46
N LEU A 42 52.37 -26.98 -28.95
CA LEU A 42 53.01 -28.15 -29.56
C LEU A 42 53.59 -27.92 -30.97
N ASP A 43 53.48 -26.71 -31.53
CA ASP A 43 53.92 -26.35 -32.89
C ASP A 43 53.55 -27.42 -33.94
N VAL A 44 52.25 -27.73 -34.00
CA VAL A 44 51.75 -28.89 -34.74
C VAL A 44 51.83 -28.63 -36.25
N VAL A 45 52.71 -29.35 -36.93
CA VAL A 45 52.84 -29.32 -38.38
C VAL A 45 51.80 -30.23 -39.05
N ALA A 46 51.19 -29.75 -40.14
CA ALA A 46 50.25 -30.53 -40.91
C ALA A 46 50.96 -31.62 -41.74
N VAL A 47 50.48 -32.86 -41.62
CA VAL A 47 50.91 -33.98 -42.47
C VAL A 47 49.87 -34.19 -43.55
N ARG A 48 50.30 -34.22 -44.82
CA ARG A 48 49.40 -34.34 -45.97
C ARG A 48 48.53 -35.60 -45.84
N GLY A 49 47.21 -35.43 -45.98
CA GLY A 49 46.24 -36.52 -45.89
C GLY A 49 45.74 -36.84 -44.47
N PHE A 50 46.25 -36.16 -43.43
CA PHE A 50 45.84 -36.37 -42.04
C PHE A 50 45.37 -35.08 -41.38
N GLN A 51 44.47 -35.21 -40.41
CA GLN A 51 44.01 -34.10 -39.58
C GLN A 51 45.09 -33.73 -38.56
N THR A 52 45.25 -32.44 -38.27
CA THR A 52 46.19 -31.99 -37.22
C THR A 52 45.65 -32.36 -35.84
N ARG A 53 46.55 -32.51 -34.86
CA ARG A 53 46.16 -32.72 -33.46
C ARG A 53 45.27 -31.58 -32.94
N ILE A 54 45.51 -30.35 -33.41
CA ILE A 54 44.73 -29.16 -33.08
C ILE A 54 43.28 -29.34 -33.56
N ASP A 55 43.10 -29.57 -34.85
CA ASP A 55 41.77 -29.65 -35.48
C ASP A 55 40.96 -30.85 -34.96
N PHE A 56 41.62 -31.98 -34.68
CA PHE A 56 40.97 -33.12 -34.04
C PHE A 56 40.51 -32.81 -32.60
N THR A 57 41.38 -32.19 -31.81
CA THR A 57 41.08 -31.86 -30.40
C THR A 57 39.97 -30.82 -30.33
N GLU A 58 40.04 -29.77 -31.14
CA GLU A 58 39.06 -28.70 -31.15
C GLU A 58 37.67 -29.20 -31.57
N ARG A 59 37.56 -30.02 -32.62
CA ARG A 59 36.28 -30.62 -33.05
C ARG A 59 35.64 -31.52 -32.00
N ARG A 60 36.43 -32.16 -31.13
CA ARG A 60 35.91 -33.05 -30.08
C ARG A 60 35.62 -32.33 -28.76
N LEU A 61 36.46 -31.36 -28.38
CA LEU A 61 36.37 -30.68 -27.09
C LEU A 61 35.34 -29.54 -27.11
N THR A 62 35.36 -28.73 -28.17
CA THR A 62 34.55 -27.50 -28.28
C THR A 62 33.04 -27.73 -28.13
N PRO A 63 32.42 -28.76 -28.75
CA PRO A 63 30.97 -28.97 -28.60
C PRO A 63 30.54 -29.23 -27.15
N ALA A 64 31.33 -30.00 -26.39
CA ALA A 64 31.04 -30.27 -24.99
C ALA A 64 31.15 -28.98 -24.15
N LEU A 65 32.14 -28.14 -24.43
CA LEU A 65 32.32 -26.86 -23.73
C LEU A 65 31.19 -25.89 -23.98
N ARG A 66 30.76 -25.74 -25.25
CA ARG A 66 29.59 -24.93 -25.61
C ARG A 66 28.33 -25.39 -24.87
N THR A 67 28.22 -26.69 -24.60
CA THR A 67 27.11 -27.24 -23.80
C THR A 67 27.20 -26.81 -22.33
N CYS A 68 28.39 -26.87 -21.72
CA CYS A 68 28.60 -26.37 -20.35
C CYS A 68 28.37 -24.86 -20.22
N GLU A 69 28.81 -24.09 -21.20
CA GLU A 69 28.64 -22.63 -21.25
C GLU A 69 27.17 -22.26 -21.43
N SER A 70 26.46 -22.86 -22.38
CA SER A 70 25.04 -22.61 -22.59
C SER A 70 24.20 -23.02 -21.38
N PHE A 71 24.52 -24.13 -20.71
CA PHE A 71 23.87 -24.52 -19.46
C PHE A 71 24.08 -23.49 -18.35
N SER A 72 25.32 -23.01 -18.18
CA SER A 72 25.65 -22.00 -17.17
C SER A 72 24.95 -20.67 -17.46
N ALA A 73 24.95 -20.22 -18.72
CA ALA A 73 24.27 -19.00 -19.15
C ALA A 73 22.75 -19.09 -18.96
N ARG A 74 22.16 -20.26 -19.26
CA ARG A 74 20.73 -20.49 -19.05
C ARG A 74 20.34 -20.46 -17.58
N LEU A 75 21.16 -21.01 -16.68
CA LEU A 75 20.91 -20.93 -15.24
C LEU A 75 20.92 -19.48 -14.75
N GLU A 76 21.89 -18.67 -15.20
CA GLU A 76 21.98 -17.26 -14.84
C GLU A 76 20.77 -16.46 -15.35
N ASP A 77 20.40 -16.63 -16.62
CA ASP A 77 19.22 -15.98 -17.22
C ASP A 77 17.93 -16.36 -16.48
N LEU A 78 17.75 -17.63 -16.13
CA LEU A 78 16.59 -18.07 -15.34
C LEU A 78 16.59 -17.44 -13.93
N SER A 79 17.75 -17.35 -13.28
CA SER A 79 17.88 -16.70 -11.98
C SER A 79 17.48 -15.23 -12.03
N GLN A 80 17.97 -14.50 -13.03
CA GLN A 80 17.64 -13.10 -13.23
C GLN A 80 16.15 -12.88 -13.54
N ARG A 81 15.55 -13.74 -14.38
CA ARG A 81 14.11 -13.69 -14.69
C ARG A 81 13.25 -13.99 -13.46
N ALA A 82 13.65 -14.96 -12.64
CA ALA A 82 12.96 -15.28 -11.40
C ALA A 82 12.99 -14.07 -10.43
N ALA A 83 14.17 -13.45 -10.25
CA ALA A 83 14.32 -12.26 -9.42
C ALA A 83 13.45 -11.08 -9.92
N TRP A 84 13.46 -10.83 -11.24
CA TRP A 84 12.64 -9.78 -11.83
C TRP A 84 11.14 -10.04 -11.66
N THR A 85 10.69 -11.28 -11.91
CA THR A 85 9.29 -11.67 -11.74
C THR A 85 8.84 -11.53 -10.28
N SER A 86 9.70 -11.90 -9.32
CA SER A 86 9.45 -11.70 -7.89
C SER A 86 9.20 -10.22 -7.58
N SER A 87 10.09 -9.34 -8.06
CA SER A 87 9.95 -7.89 -7.87
C SER A 87 8.65 -7.32 -8.45
N LEU A 88 8.24 -7.80 -9.64
CA LEU A 88 6.98 -7.39 -10.26
C LEU A 88 5.76 -7.85 -9.45
N LEU A 89 5.79 -9.06 -8.90
CA LEU A 89 4.72 -9.58 -8.05
C LEU A 89 4.60 -8.78 -6.76
N THR A 90 5.71 -8.50 -6.08
CA THR A 90 5.73 -7.65 -4.88
C THR A 90 5.16 -6.27 -5.19
N THR A 91 5.61 -5.63 -6.28
CA THR A 91 5.09 -4.32 -6.71
C THR A 91 3.58 -4.37 -6.97
N ARG A 92 3.08 -5.46 -7.57
CA ARG A 92 1.64 -5.64 -7.82
C ARG A 92 0.85 -5.79 -6.52
N VAL A 93 1.37 -6.55 -5.55
CA VAL A 93 0.76 -6.71 -4.22
C VAL A 93 0.73 -5.37 -3.49
N ASP A 94 1.84 -4.64 -3.44
CA ASP A 94 1.95 -3.34 -2.79
C ASP A 94 0.99 -2.32 -3.41
N THR A 95 0.86 -2.33 -4.74
CA THR A 95 -0.10 -1.48 -5.46
C THR A 95 -1.54 -1.85 -5.11
N ALA A 96 -1.86 -3.13 -5.01
CA ALA A 96 -3.20 -3.60 -4.64
C ALA A 96 -3.56 -3.19 -3.20
N LEU A 97 -2.63 -3.35 -2.25
CA LEU A 97 -2.79 -2.91 -0.86
C LEU A 97 -2.95 -1.38 -0.77
N SER A 98 -2.16 -0.63 -1.52
CA SER A 98 -2.26 0.83 -1.57
C SER A 98 -3.62 1.29 -2.10
N ARG A 99 -4.17 0.61 -3.12
CA ARG A 99 -5.52 0.87 -3.64
C ARG A 99 -6.58 0.54 -2.60
N GLN A 100 -6.49 -0.61 -1.94
CA GLN A 100 -7.43 -0.99 -0.88
C GLN A 100 -7.43 0.03 0.27
N ASN A 101 -6.26 0.47 0.73
CA ASN A 101 -6.15 1.50 1.76
C ASN A 101 -6.76 2.83 1.31
N ARG A 102 -6.52 3.25 0.06
CA ARG A 102 -7.13 4.44 -0.51
C ARG A 102 -8.66 4.34 -0.51
N ASP A 103 -9.21 3.21 -0.95
CA ASP A 103 -10.66 3.00 -1.02
C ASP A 103 -11.29 2.95 0.39
N LEU A 104 -10.59 2.35 1.36
CA LEU A 104 -11.00 2.36 2.76
C LEU A 104 -11.05 3.78 3.31
N LEU A 105 -10.00 4.58 3.12
CA LEU A 105 -9.95 5.98 3.54
C LEU A 105 -11.05 6.82 2.88
N ASP A 106 -11.30 6.61 1.59
CA ASP A 106 -12.36 7.31 0.86
C ASP A 106 -13.76 6.93 1.41
N SER A 107 -13.97 5.65 1.73
CA SER A 107 -15.20 5.19 2.39
C SER A 107 -15.36 5.75 3.81
N MET A 108 -14.26 5.96 4.52
CA MET A 108 -14.25 6.54 5.86
C MET A 108 -14.59 8.02 5.80
N ASN A 109 -13.96 8.78 4.90
CA ASN A 109 -14.26 10.19 4.67
C ASN A 109 -15.73 10.42 4.32
N ARG A 110 -16.30 9.60 3.42
CA ARG A 110 -17.74 9.65 3.11
C ARG A 110 -18.62 9.42 4.33
N ARG A 111 -18.28 8.43 5.16
CA ARG A 111 -19.01 8.15 6.40
C ARG A 111 -18.87 9.27 7.42
N SER A 112 -17.68 9.83 7.58
CA SER A 112 -17.43 10.98 8.45
C SER A 112 -18.21 12.21 8.01
N ASP A 113 -18.29 12.53 6.71
CA ASP A 113 -19.11 13.66 6.21
C ASP A 113 -20.60 13.45 6.52
N LEU A 114 -21.11 12.23 6.30
CA LEU A 114 -22.50 11.90 6.66
C LEU A 114 -22.75 12.00 8.16
N GLN A 115 -21.82 11.53 8.99
CA GLN A 115 -21.91 11.65 10.44
C GLN A 115 -21.91 13.11 10.89
N LEU A 116 -21.06 13.96 10.29
CA LEU A 116 -21.03 15.39 10.56
C LEU A 116 -22.36 16.05 10.19
N ARG A 117 -22.95 15.71 9.04
CA ARG A 117 -24.27 16.24 8.64
C ARG A 117 -25.37 15.80 9.61
N LEU A 118 -25.40 14.53 9.98
CA LEU A 118 -26.38 14.01 10.96
C LEU A 118 -26.19 14.64 12.34
N GLN A 119 -24.96 14.89 12.77
CA GLN A 119 -24.70 15.60 14.00
C GLN A 119 -25.19 17.04 13.93
N GLN A 120 -24.90 17.75 12.84
CA GLN A 120 -25.38 19.13 12.63
C GLN A 120 -26.92 19.22 12.60
N THR A 121 -27.62 18.22 12.05
CA THR A 121 -29.09 18.21 12.07
C THR A 121 -29.65 17.96 13.48
N VAL A 122 -29.07 17.03 14.24
CA VAL A 122 -29.46 16.78 15.65
C VAL A 122 -29.18 18.00 16.52
N GLU A 123 -28.06 18.69 16.28
CA GLU A 123 -27.75 19.94 16.95
C GLU A 123 -28.72 21.08 16.60
N GLY A 124 -29.27 21.12 15.37
CA GLY A 124 -30.31 22.08 15.02
C GLY A 124 -31.61 21.84 15.80
N LEU A 125 -31.99 20.58 15.97
CA LEU A 125 -33.18 20.18 16.73
C LEU A 125 -33.03 20.48 18.24
N SER A 126 -31.82 20.38 18.79
CA SER A 126 -31.58 20.67 20.21
C SER A 126 -31.83 22.14 20.55
N VAL A 127 -31.57 23.08 19.64
CA VAL A 127 -31.89 24.50 19.84
C VAL A 127 -33.39 24.68 20.06
N VAL A 128 -34.23 23.99 19.30
CA VAL A 128 -35.69 24.05 19.44
C VAL A 128 -36.13 23.50 20.80
N ALA A 129 -35.63 22.32 21.17
CA ALA A 129 -35.96 21.68 22.45
C ALA A 129 -35.53 22.53 23.65
N ILE A 130 -34.27 22.99 23.68
CA ILE A 130 -33.73 23.84 24.75
C ILE A 130 -34.51 25.16 24.83
N SER A 131 -34.83 25.78 23.69
CA SER A 131 -35.59 27.03 23.67
C SER A 131 -37.00 26.85 24.23
N TYR A 132 -37.69 25.75 23.90
CA TYR A 132 -39.02 25.45 24.45
C TYR A 132 -38.98 25.35 25.98
N TYR A 133 -38.03 24.58 26.53
CA TYR A 133 -37.87 24.47 27.99
C TYR A 133 -37.45 25.79 28.64
N ALA A 134 -36.57 26.57 28.00
CA ALA A 134 -36.15 27.87 28.51
C ALA A 134 -37.30 28.88 28.58
N ILE A 135 -38.13 28.95 27.55
CA ILE A 135 -39.34 29.81 27.54
C ILE A 135 -40.30 29.36 28.66
N GLY A 136 -40.51 28.05 28.83
CA GLY A 136 -41.32 27.50 29.92
C GLY A 136 -40.82 27.94 31.29
N LEU A 137 -39.51 27.85 31.53
CA LEU A 137 -38.87 28.27 32.78
C LEU A 137 -39.04 29.78 33.03
N VAL A 138 -38.80 30.61 32.01
CA VAL A 138 -39.03 32.06 32.07
C VAL A 138 -40.50 32.37 32.38
N GLY A 139 -41.44 31.65 31.77
CA GLY A 139 -42.87 31.78 32.05
C GLY A 139 -43.24 31.48 33.49
N TYR A 140 -42.63 30.47 34.13
CA TYR A 140 -42.82 30.22 35.56
C TYR A 140 -42.30 31.37 36.42
N VAL A 141 -41.11 31.89 36.12
CA VAL A 141 -40.53 33.04 36.84
C VAL A 141 -41.42 34.28 36.73
N VAL A 142 -41.91 34.60 35.52
CA VAL A 142 -42.80 35.75 35.29
C VAL A 142 -44.11 35.60 36.07
N LYS A 143 -44.71 34.40 36.10
CA LYS A 143 -45.92 34.13 36.89
C LYS A 143 -45.68 34.30 38.39
N SER A 144 -44.53 33.84 38.90
CA SER A 144 -44.15 34.01 40.31
C SER A 144 -43.97 35.48 40.69
N VAL A 145 -43.33 36.29 39.85
CA VAL A 145 -43.15 37.74 40.11
C VAL A 145 -44.48 38.50 40.01
N HIS A 146 -45.37 38.10 39.10
CA HIS A 146 -46.70 38.74 38.98
C HIS A 146 -47.59 38.49 40.20
N ALA A 147 -47.42 37.37 40.91
CA ALA A 147 -48.11 37.12 42.18
C ALA A 147 -47.78 38.18 43.26
N GLU A 148 -46.67 38.92 43.09
CA GLU A 148 -46.22 40.00 43.98
C GLU A 148 -46.49 41.42 43.44
N TYR A 149 -46.61 41.61 42.12
CA TYR A 149 -46.85 42.92 41.48
C TYR A 149 -47.99 42.87 40.43
N SER A 150 -49.14 43.44 40.80
CA SER A 150 -50.46 43.33 40.13
C SER A 150 -50.63 44.04 38.77
N ALA A 151 -49.60 44.64 38.17
CA ALA A 151 -49.79 45.56 37.04
C ALA A 151 -49.64 44.97 35.62
N ILE A 152 -49.23 43.70 35.44
CA ILE A 152 -48.85 43.19 34.11
C ILE A 152 -49.41 41.80 33.81
N LYS A 153 -50.16 41.64 32.70
CA LYS A 153 -50.65 40.35 32.23
C LYS A 153 -49.47 39.40 31.91
N PRO A 154 -49.30 38.29 32.65
CA PRO A 154 -48.15 37.38 32.47
C PRO A 154 -48.02 36.84 31.05
N GLU A 155 -49.14 36.59 30.38
CA GLU A 155 -49.20 36.06 29.01
C GLU A 155 -48.50 36.97 27.99
N VAL A 156 -48.68 38.29 28.11
CA VAL A 156 -48.08 39.28 27.19
C VAL A 156 -46.58 39.36 27.40
N VAL A 157 -46.13 39.34 28.65
CA VAL A 157 -44.70 39.38 29.02
C VAL A 157 -43.99 38.11 28.57
N THR A 158 -44.60 36.95 28.79
CA THR A 158 -44.02 35.67 28.39
C THR A 158 -43.92 35.54 26.87
N GLY A 159 -44.94 35.99 26.13
CA GLY A 159 -44.90 36.04 24.67
C GLY A 159 -43.85 37.01 24.13
N ALA A 160 -43.70 38.18 24.74
CA ALA A 160 -42.67 39.16 24.36
C ALA A 160 -41.24 38.66 24.65
N LEU A 161 -41.05 37.91 25.74
CA LEU A 161 -39.76 37.31 26.12
C LEU A 161 -39.42 36.03 25.33
N ALA A 162 -40.39 35.38 24.69
CA ALA A 162 -40.15 34.15 23.95
C ALA A 162 -39.12 34.33 22.82
N VAL A 163 -39.29 35.36 21.97
CA VAL A 163 -38.38 35.66 20.86
C VAL A 163 -36.94 35.96 21.30
N PRO A 164 -36.69 36.86 22.28
CA PRO A 164 -35.33 37.13 22.74
C PRO A 164 -34.69 35.92 23.44
N VAL A 165 -35.45 35.08 24.15
CA VAL A 165 -34.93 33.84 24.75
C VAL A 165 -34.43 32.87 23.67
N VAL A 166 -35.22 32.65 22.61
CA VAL A 166 -34.82 31.81 21.48
C VAL A 166 -33.54 32.34 20.81
N LEU A 167 -33.49 33.65 20.55
CA LEU A 167 -32.30 34.29 19.95
C LEU A 167 -31.07 34.17 20.84
N LEU A 168 -31.22 34.28 22.16
CA LEU A 168 -30.13 34.14 23.13
C LEU A 168 -29.61 32.70 23.15
N VAL A 169 -30.50 31.71 23.23
CA VAL A 169 -30.12 30.28 23.19
C VAL A 169 -29.42 29.96 21.88
N TRP A 170 -29.95 30.41 20.75
CA TRP A 170 -29.32 30.23 19.44
C TRP A 170 -27.93 30.89 19.37
N PHE A 171 -27.81 32.14 19.85
CA PHE A 171 -26.53 32.86 19.88
C PHE A 171 -25.50 32.16 20.77
N PHE A 172 -25.89 31.67 21.95
CA PHE A 172 -25.00 30.99 22.89
C PHE A 172 -24.47 29.69 22.30
N ILE A 173 -25.34 28.86 21.72
CA ILE A 173 -24.97 27.60 21.07
C ILE A 173 -24.11 27.86 19.82
N SER A 174 -24.47 28.87 19.01
CA SER A 174 -23.71 29.26 17.83
C SER A 174 -22.30 29.76 18.19
N ARG A 175 -22.18 30.53 19.28
CA ARG A 175 -20.89 31.01 19.80
C ARG A 175 -20.02 29.88 20.36
N LEU A 176 -20.62 28.93 21.07
CA LEU A 176 -19.90 27.75 21.59
C LEU A 176 -19.33 26.90 20.45
N ARG A 177 -20.11 26.72 19.37
CA ARG A 177 -19.68 26.02 18.15
C ARG A 177 -18.48 26.66 17.48
N ARG A 178 -18.50 27.99 17.28
CA ARG A 178 -17.35 28.70 16.67
C ARG A 178 -16.06 28.49 17.44
N ARG A 179 -16.11 28.32 18.77
CA ARG A 179 -14.91 28.07 19.59
C ARG A 179 -14.40 26.63 19.54
N LEU A 180 -15.27 25.66 19.20
CA LEU A 180 -14.90 24.25 19.11
C LEU A 180 -14.41 23.86 17.71
N HIS A 181 -14.82 24.59 16.66
CA HIS A 181 -14.38 24.36 15.27
C HIS A 181 -13.00 24.99 14.93
N ASP A 182 -12.44 25.83 15.81
CA ASP A 182 -11.14 26.51 15.65
C ASP A 182 -9.97 25.78 16.37
N ARG A 183 -10.15 24.52 16.77
CA ARG A 183 -9.11 23.66 17.37
C ARG A 183 -9.00 22.35 16.61
#